data_AF-A0A2V9Z705-F1
#
_entry.id   AF-A0A2V9Z705-F1
#
_cell.length_a   1.000
_cell.length_b   1.000
_cell.length_c   1.000
_cell.angle_alpha   90.00
_cell.angle_beta   90.00
_cell.angle_gamma   90.00
#
_symmetry.space_group_name_H-M   'P 1'
#
loop_
_entity.id
_entity.type
_entity.pdbx_description
1 polymer ?
#
loop_
_entity_poly.entity_id
_entity_poly.type
_entity_poly.pdbx_seq_one_letter_code
_entity_poly.pdbx_strand_id
1 'polypeptide(L)'
;GEDWEKAVAAWRALPSDPAAQYDRVIRVDASGLAPFVTWGTNPGMVAPVTDCVPELNAFQSEADRRAAERMFEYMALEPGTRIEQINLDRVFIGSCTNSRLEDLRAAARVAKGYRVSPTVRAMVVPGSQAVKRAAEQEGLHKIFADAGFEWRESGCSMCLGMNPDILQPGERCASTSNRNFEGRQGRGGRTHLVSPMMAAAAAITGHFTDIRNWRFN
;
A
#
# COMPACT_ATOMS: atom_id res chain seq x y z
N GLY A 1 19.68 -26.34 -15.31
CA GLY A 1 19.75 -27.63 -16.04
C GLY A 1 19.35 -27.41 -17.48
N GLU A 2 19.61 -28.36 -18.37
CA GLU A 2 19.37 -28.19 -19.82
C GLU A 2 17.92 -27.81 -20.16
N ASP A 3 16.94 -28.42 -19.48
CA ASP A 3 15.51 -28.10 -19.68
C ASP A 3 15.15 -26.66 -19.29
N TRP A 4 15.81 -26.12 -18.26
CA TRP A 4 15.65 -24.71 -17.87
C TRP A 4 16.17 -23.77 -18.95
N GLU A 5 17.35 -24.04 -19.50
CA GLU A 5 17.94 -23.22 -20.57
C GLU A 5 17.06 -23.25 -21.83
N LYS A 6 16.52 -24.42 -22.19
CA LYS A 6 15.56 -24.56 -23.30
C LYS A 6 14.28 -23.74 -23.07
N ALA A 7 13.70 -23.82 -21.86
CA ALA A 7 12.50 -23.06 -21.52
C ALA A 7 12.74 -21.54 -21.55
N VAL A 8 13.88 -21.08 -21.03
CA VAL A 8 14.28 -19.66 -21.06
C VAL A 8 14.47 -19.18 -22.50
N ALA A 9 15.14 -19.95 -23.34
CA ALA A 9 15.35 -19.62 -24.75
C ALA A 9 14.00 -19.49 -25.50
N ALA A 10 13.07 -20.42 -25.27
CA ALA A 10 11.74 -20.37 -25.86
C ALA A 10 10.95 -19.13 -25.41
N TRP A 11 10.96 -18.81 -24.10
CA TRP A 11 10.26 -17.64 -23.57
C TRP A 11 10.82 -16.32 -24.11
N ARG A 12 12.15 -16.20 -24.21
CA ARG A 12 12.81 -15.00 -24.78
C ARG A 12 12.48 -14.76 -26.25
N ALA A 13 12.00 -15.78 -26.96
CA ALA A 13 11.60 -15.69 -28.36
C ALA A 13 10.16 -15.17 -28.56
N LEU A 14 9.46 -14.77 -27.47
CA LEU A 14 8.08 -14.28 -27.51
C LEU A 14 7.94 -12.75 -27.24
N PRO A 15 8.76 -11.84 -27.81
CA PRO A 15 8.45 -10.42 -27.75
C PRO A 15 7.26 -10.09 -28.67
N SER A 16 6.58 -8.96 -28.43
CA SER A 16 5.64 -8.42 -29.40
C SER A 16 6.34 -8.11 -30.73
N ASP A 17 5.65 -8.30 -31.84
CA ASP A 17 6.19 -7.95 -33.17
C ASP A 17 6.49 -6.44 -33.26
N PRO A 18 7.61 -6.01 -33.89
CA PRO A 18 7.92 -4.60 -34.07
C PRO A 18 6.84 -3.80 -34.82
N ALA A 19 6.03 -4.47 -35.64
CA ALA A 19 4.93 -3.89 -36.40
C ALA A 19 3.56 -4.01 -35.69
N ALA A 20 3.52 -4.49 -34.44
CA ALA A 20 2.29 -4.62 -33.66
C ALA A 20 1.59 -3.25 -33.53
N GLN A 21 0.30 -3.23 -33.85
CA GLN A 21 -0.55 -2.05 -33.73
C GLN A 21 -1.39 -2.16 -32.45
N TYR A 22 -1.61 -1.02 -31.81
CA TYR A 22 -2.38 -0.89 -30.58
C TYR A 22 -3.43 0.19 -30.79
N ASP A 23 -4.65 0.01 -30.25
CA ASP A 23 -5.71 1.02 -30.33
C ASP A 23 -5.29 2.35 -29.66
N ARG A 24 -4.43 2.26 -28.64
CA ARG A 24 -3.89 3.42 -27.92
C ARG A 24 -2.51 3.12 -27.35
N VAL A 25 -1.59 4.08 -27.46
CA VAL A 25 -0.29 4.05 -26.79
C VAL A 25 -0.22 5.18 -25.77
N ILE A 26 0.01 4.83 -24.50
CA ILE A 26 0.19 5.80 -23.40
C ILE A 26 1.64 5.70 -22.93
N ARG A 27 2.37 6.81 -22.98
CA ARG A 27 3.74 6.92 -22.46
C ARG A 27 3.71 7.65 -21.13
N VAL A 28 4.24 7.01 -20.09
CA VAL A 28 4.28 7.56 -18.73
C VAL A 28 5.74 7.78 -18.37
N ASP A 29 6.12 9.03 -18.11
CA ASP A 29 7.42 9.35 -17.52
C ASP A 29 7.34 9.16 -15.99
N ALA A 30 8.07 8.19 -15.47
CA ALA A 30 8.10 7.87 -14.05
C ALA A 30 9.22 8.57 -13.28
N SER A 31 10.07 9.38 -13.95
CA SER A 31 11.23 10.02 -13.32
C SER A 31 10.85 11.04 -12.24
N GLY A 32 9.69 11.71 -12.39
CA GLY A 32 9.13 12.67 -11.44
C GLY A 32 8.08 12.08 -10.48
N LEU A 33 7.87 10.76 -10.46
CA LEU A 33 6.77 10.15 -9.71
C LEU A 33 6.99 10.28 -8.20
N ALA A 34 6.15 11.06 -7.52
CA ALA A 34 6.09 11.09 -6.06
C ALA A 34 5.41 9.82 -5.50
N PRO A 35 5.55 9.49 -4.21
CA PRO A 35 4.69 8.51 -3.57
C PRO A 35 3.23 8.96 -3.59
N PHE A 36 2.30 8.05 -3.90
CA PHE A 36 0.86 8.33 -3.91
C PHE A 36 0.13 7.60 -2.78
N VAL A 37 -1.01 8.17 -2.41
CA VAL A 37 -1.96 7.61 -1.44
C VAL A 37 -3.36 7.67 -2.06
N THR A 38 -4.15 6.61 -1.95
CA THR A 38 -5.57 6.72 -2.30
C THR A 38 -6.29 7.51 -1.22
N TRP A 39 -7.07 8.53 -1.55
CA TRP A 39 -7.86 9.29 -0.58
C TRP A 39 -9.32 8.86 -0.51
N GLY A 40 -9.85 8.26 -1.59
CA GLY A 40 -11.23 7.78 -1.70
C GLY A 40 -11.38 6.27 -1.48
N THR A 41 -12.50 5.70 -1.94
CA THR A 41 -12.86 4.28 -1.79
C THR A 41 -12.67 3.46 -3.06
N ASN A 42 -11.92 3.96 -4.04
CA ASN A 42 -11.47 3.14 -5.17
C ASN A 42 -10.00 3.44 -5.51
N PRO A 43 -9.30 2.50 -6.20
CA PRO A 43 -7.87 2.64 -6.47
C PRO A 43 -7.49 3.79 -7.40
N GLY A 44 -8.43 4.36 -8.17
CA GLY A 44 -8.17 5.49 -9.07
C GLY A 44 -8.16 6.85 -8.38
N MET A 45 -8.67 6.93 -7.15
CA MET A 45 -8.75 8.17 -6.39
C MET A 45 -7.51 8.38 -5.55
N VAL A 46 -6.46 8.86 -6.21
CA VAL A 46 -5.13 9.03 -5.65
C VAL A 46 -4.71 10.50 -5.64
N ALA A 47 -3.83 10.83 -4.70
CA ALA A 47 -3.11 12.10 -4.66
C ALA A 47 -1.64 11.83 -4.29
N PRO A 48 -0.69 12.66 -4.75
CA PRO A 48 0.67 12.64 -4.22
C PRO A 48 0.65 12.86 -2.71
N VAL A 49 1.53 12.20 -1.97
CA VAL A 49 1.64 12.39 -0.52
C VAL A 49 1.92 13.84 -0.12
N THR A 50 2.60 14.60 -0.97
CA THR A 50 2.95 16.01 -0.72
C THR A 50 1.78 16.97 -0.90
N ASP A 51 0.67 16.49 -1.46
CA ASP A 51 -0.48 17.29 -1.88
C ASP A 51 -1.66 17.18 -0.91
N CYS A 52 -2.79 17.78 -1.28
CA CYS A 52 -4.05 17.69 -0.57
C CYS A 52 -5.02 16.68 -1.21
N VAL A 53 -6.00 16.22 -0.43
CA VAL A 53 -7.20 15.61 -1.02
C VAL A 53 -7.93 16.65 -1.87
N PRO A 54 -8.54 16.26 -3.01
CA PRO A 54 -9.11 17.23 -3.94
C PRO A 54 -10.21 18.10 -3.32
N GLU A 55 -10.32 19.34 -3.78
CA GLU A 55 -11.47 20.19 -3.51
C GLU A 55 -12.70 19.73 -4.29
N LEU A 56 -13.91 19.94 -3.75
CA LEU A 56 -15.16 19.56 -4.45
C LEU A 56 -15.37 20.33 -5.76
N ASN A 57 -14.81 21.53 -5.88
CA ASN A 57 -14.87 22.35 -7.09
C ASN A 57 -13.93 21.85 -8.21
N ALA A 58 -12.99 20.94 -7.92
CA ALA A 58 -12.10 20.34 -8.92
C ALA A 58 -12.83 19.32 -9.81
N PHE A 59 -13.98 18.81 -9.37
CA PHE A 59 -14.80 17.87 -10.13
C PHE A 59 -15.72 18.62 -11.11
N GLN A 60 -15.59 18.31 -12.39
CA GLN A 60 -16.29 18.98 -13.48
C GLN A 60 -17.76 18.56 -13.59
N SER A 61 -18.06 17.27 -13.40
CA SER A 61 -19.43 16.77 -13.47
C SER A 61 -20.10 16.76 -12.10
N GLU A 62 -21.41 17.01 -12.07
CA GLU A 62 -22.20 16.91 -10.84
C GLU A 62 -22.19 15.48 -10.29
N ALA A 63 -22.18 14.47 -11.16
CA ALA A 63 -22.10 13.07 -10.77
C ALA A 63 -20.80 12.76 -10.02
N ASP A 64 -19.66 13.25 -10.51
CA ASP A 64 -18.35 13.08 -9.87
C ASP A 64 -18.29 13.83 -8.54
N ARG A 65 -18.84 15.05 -8.47
CA ARG A 65 -18.89 15.81 -7.22
C ARG A 65 -19.71 15.10 -6.15
N ARG A 66 -20.92 14.62 -6.48
CA ARG A 66 -21.75 13.82 -5.57
C ARG A 66 -21.08 12.51 -5.16
N ALA A 67 -20.29 11.89 -6.04
CA ALA A 67 -19.51 10.70 -5.70
C ALA A 67 -18.39 11.04 -4.71
N ALA A 68 -17.66 12.13 -4.94
CA ALA A 68 -16.62 12.63 -4.05
C ALA A 68 -17.18 12.98 -2.66
N GLU A 69 -18.34 13.65 -2.58
CA GLU A 69 -19.02 13.97 -1.32
C GLU A 69 -19.27 12.72 -0.46
N ARG A 70 -19.85 11.65 -1.05
CA ARG A 70 -20.08 10.38 -0.34
C ARG A 70 -18.78 9.75 0.14
N MET A 71 -17.71 9.88 -0.64
CA MET A 71 -16.41 9.33 -0.29
C MET A 71 -15.74 10.13 0.82
N PHE A 72 -15.87 11.46 0.82
CA PHE A 72 -15.41 12.31 1.92
C PHE A 72 -16.14 11.97 3.22
N GLU A 73 -17.45 11.76 3.16
CA GLU A 73 -18.26 11.31 4.29
C GLU A 73 -17.77 9.95 4.81
N TYR A 74 -17.67 8.94 3.94
CA TYR A 74 -17.22 7.59 4.31
C TYR A 74 -15.81 7.61 4.93
N MET A 75 -14.89 8.29 4.24
CA MET A 75 -13.49 8.39 4.63
C MET A 75 -13.29 9.36 5.80
N ALA A 76 -14.30 10.10 6.24
CA ALA A 76 -14.21 11.23 7.17
C ALA A 76 -12.98 12.10 6.87
N LEU A 77 -12.97 12.68 5.67
CA LEU A 77 -11.95 13.60 5.21
C LEU A 77 -12.61 14.90 4.78
N GLU A 78 -12.04 16.03 5.18
CA GLU A 78 -12.45 17.34 4.70
C GLU A 78 -11.72 17.63 3.37
N PRO A 79 -12.40 18.21 2.36
CA PRO A 79 -11.74 18.68 1.15
C PRO A 79 -10.55 19.60 1.47
N GLY A 80 -9.47 19.48 0.69
CA GLY A 80 -8.25 20.28 0.93
C GLY A 80 -7.37 19.81 2.08
N THR A 81 -7.76 18.78 2.85
CA THR A 81 -6.89 18.17 3.87
C THR A 81 -5.56 17.71 3.26
N ARG A 82 -4.43 18.13 3.82
CA ARG A 82 -3.11 17.63 3.41
C ARG A 82 -3.02 16.13 3.64
N ILE A 83 -2.53 15.36 2.67
CA ILE A 83 -2.40 13.90 2.83
C ILE A 83 -1.53 13.56 4.05
N GLU A 84 -0.46 14.32 4.29
CA GLU A 84 0.43 14.12 5.44
C GLU A 84 -0.23 14.39 6.81
N GLN A 85 -1.38 15.07 6.86
CA GLN A 85 -2.10 15.36 8.11
C GLN A 85 -3.12 14.26 8.48
N ILE A 86 -3.27 13.24 7.62
CA ILE A 86 -4.21 12.15 7.87
C ILE A 86 -3.59 11.15 8.84
N ASN A 87 -4.15 11.11 10.06
CA ASN A 87 -3.74 10.19 11.12
C ASN A 87 -4.27 8.77 10.90
N LEU A 88 -3.52 7.78 11.37
CA LEU A 88 -3.79 6.36 11.18
C LEU A 88 -4.01 5.64 12.51
N ASP A 89 -4.87 4.61 12.49
CA ASP A 89 -5.09 3.69 13.61
C ASP A 89 -4.42 2.32 13.34
N ARG A 90 -4.34 1.96 12.05
CA ARG A 90 -3.87 0.65 11.58
C ARG A 90 -2.86 0.82 10.45
N VAL A 91 -1.89 -0.08 10.42
CA VAL A 91 -1.04 -0.29 9.25
C VAL A 91 -1.00 -1.77 8.91
N PHE A 92 -1.18 -2.08 7.64
CA PHE A 92 -1.16 -3.43 7.11
C PHE A 92 -0.17 -3.55 5.96
N ILE A 93 0.94 -4.26 6.21
CA ILE A 93 1.93 -4.63 5.19
C ILE A 93 1.72 -6.10 4.85
N GLY A 94 0.93 -6.37 3.82
CA GLY A 94 0.56 -7.72 3.41
C GLY A 94 -0.33 -7.70 2.18
N SER A 95 -0.12 -8.63 1.24
CA SER A 95 -1.02 -8.99 0.14
C SER A 95 -0.25 -9.80 -0.90
N CYS A 96 -0.94 -10.55 -1.76
CA CYS A 96 -0.29 -11.15 -2.93
C CYS A 96 0.39 -10.13 -3.86
N THR A 97 0.05 -8.83 -3.75
CA THR A 97 0.60 -7.76 -4.58
C THR A 97 1.93 -7.24 -4.03
N ASN A 98 2.01 -6.98 -2.71
CA ASN A 98 3.06 -6.18 -2.08
C ASN A 98 3.63 -6.80 -0.78
N SER A 99 3.80 -8.12 -0.76
CA SER A 99 4.47 -8.83 0.35
C SER A 99 5.41 -9.93 -0.13
N ARG A 100 6.10 -9.65 -1.25
CA ARG A 100 7.24 -10.44 -1.72
C ARG A 100 8.45 -10.15 -0.84
N LEU A 101 9.51 -10.93 -1.00
CA LEU A 101 10.70 -10.78 -0.17
C LEU A 101 11.33 -9.39 -0.31
N GLU A 102 11.38 -8.84 -1.53
CA GLU A 102 11.85 -7.50 -1.83
C GLU A 102 10.99 -6.39 -1.19
N ASP A 103 9.66 -6.57 -1.12
CA ASP A 103 8.75 -5.64 -0.46
C ASP A 103 9.04 -5.59 1.04
N LEU A 104 9.21 -6.76 1.66
CA LEU A 104 9.50 -6.89 3.08
C LEU A 104 10.88 -6.33 3.43
N ARG A 105 11.89 -6.55 2.58
CA ARG A 105 13.22 -5.93 2.73
C ARG A 105 13.12 -4.40 2.67
N ALA A 106 12.36 -3.87 1.71
CA ALA A 106 12.19 -2.42 1.56
C ALA A 106 11.49 -1.80 2.79
N ALA A 107 10.41 -2.42 3.27
CA ALA A 107 9.73 -1.98 4.49
C ALA A 107 10.59 -2.14 5.75
N ALA A 108 11.34 -3.24 5.89
CA ALA A 108 12.23 -3.47 7.03
C ALA A 108 13.35 -2.43 7.11
N ARG A 109 13.90 -2.00 5.96
CA ARG A 109 14.89 -0.91 5.91
C ARG A 109 14.36 0.39 6.50
N VAL A 110 13.07 0.69 6.32
CA VAL A 110 12.40 1.87 6.89
C VAL A 110 12.19 1.67 8.40
N ALA A 111 11.77 0.48 8.82
CA ALA A 111 11.47 0.17 10.21
C ALA A 111 12.70 0.09 11.13
N LYS A 112 13.87 -0.24 10.57
CA LYS A 112 15.10 -0.48 11.34
C LYS A 112 15.50 0.73 12.19
N GLY A 113 15.64 0.49 13.50
CA GLY A 113 16.06 1.51 14.47
C GLY A 113 14.95 2.49 14.88
N TYR A 114 13.72 2.31 14.40
CA TYR A 114 12.56 3.09 14.76
C TYR A 114 11.56 2.27 15.58
N ARG A 115 10.53 2.93 16.11
CA ARG A 115 9.41 2.31 16.82
C ARG A 115 8.09 2.77 16.22
N VAL A 116 7.13 1.85 16.10
CA VAL A 116 5.75 2.13 15.72
C VAL A 116 5.14 3.14 16.69
N SER A 117 4.36 4.08 16.16
CA SER A 117 3.65 5.08 16.96
C SER A 117 2.75 4.38 18.00
N PRO A 118 2.67 4.89 19.24
CA PRO A 118 1.81 4.30 20.28
C PRO A 118 0.31 4.32 19.92
N THR A 119 -0.10 5.14 18.95
CA THR A 119 -1.49 5.24 18.48
C THR A 119 -1.79 4.29 17.32
N VAL A 120 -0.77 3.63 16.76
CA VAL A 120 -0.92 2.77 15.58
C VAL A 120 -0.70 1.31 15.97
N ARG A 121 -1.59 0.44 15.49
CA ARG A 121 -1.32 -1.01 15.47
C ARG A 121 -0.89 -1.42 14.06
N ALA A 122 0.36 -1.84 13.95
CA ALA A 122 0.96 -2.21 12.67
C ALA A 122 1.20 -3.71 12.59
N MET A 123 0.88 -4.32 11.44
CA MET A 123 1.11 -5.75 11.22
C MET A 123 1.78 -6.00 9.86
N VAL A 124 2.54 -7.08 9.81
CA VAL A 124 3.23 -7.56 8.62
C VAL A 124 2.84 -9.01 8.36
N VAL A 125 2.37 -9.28 7.14
CA VAL A 125 1.88 -10.57 6.68
C VAL A 125 2.62 -10.97 5.41
N PRO A 126 3.52 -11.97 5.47
CA PRO A 126 4.26 -12.43 4.29
C PRO A 126 3.32 -13.04 3.23
N GLY A 127 3.65 -12.87 1.95
CA GLY A 127 2.79 -13.29 0.85
C GLY A 127 2.71 -14.81 0.64
N SER A 128 3.66 -15.55 1.18
CA SER A 128 3.67 -17.02 1.19
C SER A 128 4.57 -17.57 2.29
N GLN A 129 4.43 -18.87 2.59
CA GLN A 129 5.31 -19.56 3.54
C GLN A 129 6.78 -19.56 3.07
N ALA A 130 7.04 -19.59 1.75
CA ALA A 130 8.39 -19.49 1.22
C ALA A 130 8.99 -18.10 1.47
N VAL A 131 8.22 -17.03 1.24
CA VAL A 131 8.67 -15.65 1.53
C VAL A 131 8.90 -15.45 3.04
N LYS A 132 7.99 -15.96 3.89
CA LYS A 132 8.13 -15.90 5.35
C LYS A 132 9.45 -16.53 5.81
N ARG A 133 9.73 -17.78 5.37
CA ARG A 133 10.98 -18.47 5.72
C ARG A 133 12.22 -17.70 5.27
N ALA A 134 12.22 -17.16 4.05
CA ALA A 134 13.34 -16.37 3.54
C ALA A 134 13.53 -15.06 4.34
N ALA A 135 12.44 -14.35 4.64
CA ALA A 135 12.46 -13.14 5.46
C ALA A 135 12.94 -13.44 6.90
N GLU A 136 12.61 -14.61 7.44
CA GLU A 136 13.05 -15.05 8.77
C GLU A 136 14.53 -15.41 8.78
N GLN A 137 15.02 -16.11 7.76
CA GLN A 137 16.44 -16.40 7.55
C GLN A 137 17.28 -15.12 7.45
N GLU A 138 16.75 -14.06 6.84
CA GLU A 138 17.38 -12.74 6.77
C GLU A 138 17.21 -11.89 8.04
N GLY A 139 16.43 -12.36 9.02
CA GLY A 139 16.18 -11.63 10.26
C GLY A 139 15.22 -10.44 10.11
N LEU A 140 14.50 -10.31 8.99
CA LEU A 140 13.57 -9.20 8.77
C LEU A 140 12.43 -9.18 9.82
N HIS A 141 11.96 -10.36 10.22
CA HIS A 141 10.96 -10.49 11.29
C HIS A 141 11.41 -9.85 12.62
N LYS A 142 12.71 -9.91 12.94
CA LYS A 142 13.27 -9.28 14.14
C LYS A 142 13.24 -7.78 14.02
N ILE A 143 13.62 -7.24 12.86
CA ILE A 143 13.55 -5.79 12.60
C ILE A 143 12.12 -5.28 12.78
N PHE A 144 11.13 -6.00 12.25
CA PHE A 144 9.73 -5.65 12.43
C PHE A 144 9.27 -5.75 13.89
N ALA A 145 9.58 -6.85 14.57
CA ALA A 145 9.22 -7.05 15.97
C ALA A 145 9.89 -6.01 16.90
N ASP A 146 11.17 -5.70 16.66
CA ASP A 146 11.93 -4.68 17.37
C ASP A 146 11.34 -3.29 17.13
N ALA A 147 10.80 -3.02 15.94
CA ALA A 147 10.06 -1.79 15.69
C ALA A 147 8.65 -1.79 16.31
N GLY A 148 8.12 -2.93 16.75
CA GLY A 148 6.78 -3.03 17.35
C GLY A 148 5.68 -3.44 16.35
N PHE A 149 6.05 -3.93 15.17
CA PHE A 149 5.09 -4.53 14.24
C PHE A 149 4.74 -5.96 14.67
N GLU A 150 3.49 -6.35 14.47
CA GLU A 150 3.05 -7.73 14.61
C GLU A 150 3.51 -8.56 13.41
N TRP A 151 4.45 -9.48 13.62
CA TRP A 151 4.85 -10.46 12.60
C TRP A 151 3.85 -11.62 12.56
N ARG A 152 3.09 -11.75 11.48
CA ARG A 152 2.02 -12.76 11.36
C ARG A 152 2.41 -13.95 10.48
N GLU A 153 1.54 -14.95 10.47
CA GLU A 153 1.61 -16.07 9.52
C GLU A 153 1.26 -15.63 8.11
N SER A 154 1.86 -16.28 7.11
CA SER A 154 1.61 -15.93 5.71
C SER A 154 0.17 -16.25 5.30
N GLY A 155 -0.49 -15.33 4.58
CA GLY A 155 -1.84 -15.53 4.09
C GLY A 155 -2.49 -14.24 3.63
N CYS A 156 -3.78 -14.29 3.28
CA CYS A 156 -4.50 -13.11 2.82
C CYS A 156 -4.79 -12.10 3.95
N SER A 157 -4.96 -12.54 5.20
CA SER A 157 -5.22 -11.68 6.38
C SER A 157 -6.21 -10.54 6.06
N MET A 158 -5.90 -9.31 6.46
CA MET A 158 -6.74 -8.13 6.29
C MET A 158 -6.98 -7.77 4.81
N CYS A 159 -6.15 -8.21 3.86
CA CYS A 159 -6.38 -7.99 2.42
C CYS A 159 -7.70 -8.63 1.94
N LEU A 160 -8.10 -9.75 2.58
CA LEU A 160 -9.37 -10.41 2.33
C LEU A 160 -10.47 -9.99 3.32
N GLY A 161 -10.12 -9.73 4.59
CA GLY A 161 -11.09 -9.31 5.61
C GLY A 161 -12.10 -10.40 6.03
N MET A 162 -11.80 -11.67 5.75
CA MET A 162 -12.63 -12.85 6.12
C MET A 162 -12.04 -13.64 7.31
N ASN A 163 -11.21 -12.99 8.11
CA ASN A 163 -10.55 -13.54 9.30
C ASN A 163 -10.61 -12.48 10.41
N PRO A 164 -10.11 -12.76 11.62
CA PRO A 164 -10.16 -11.78 12.71
C PRO A 164 -9.36 -10.49 12.48
N ASP A 165 -8.45 -10.44 11.51
CA ASP A 165 -7.75 -9.21 11.14
C ASP A 165 -8.68 -8.32 10.27
N ILE A 166 -9.53 -7.53 10.94
CA ILE A 166 -10.44 -6.56 10.32
C ILE A 166 -10.35 -5.19 11.00
N LEU A 167 -10.66 -4.15 10.25
CA LEU A 167 -10.86 -2.80 10.74
C LEU A 167 -12.19 -2.70 11.47
N GLN A 168 -12.18 -2.00 12.61
CA GLN A 168 -13.39 -1.58 13.29
C GLN A 168 -14.00 -0.34 12.59
N PRO A 169 -15.32 -0.10 12.74
CA PRO A 169 -15.95 1.09 12.18
C PRO A 169 -15.21 2.37 12.61
N GLY A 170 -14.84 3.20 11.64
CA GLY A 170 -14.11 4.44 11.85
C GLY A 170 -12.59 4.32 11.85
N GLU A 171 -12.03 3.12 12.05
CA GLU A 171 -10.57 2.92 12.00
C GLU A 171 -10.02 3.21 10.60
N ARG A 172 -8.90 3.93 10.56
CA ARG A 172 -8.18 4.28 9.34
C ARG A 172 -6.91 3.46 9.19
N CYS A 173 -6.74 2.89 8.00
CA CYS A 173 -5.64 1.98 7.68
C CYS A 173 -4.81 2.46 6.49
N ALA A 174 -3.48 2.47 6.65
CA ALA A 174 -2.57 2.45 5.51
C ALA A 174 -2.26 0.99 5.15
N SER A 175 -2.59 0.59 3.93
CA SER A 175 -2.66 -0.80 3.51
C SER A 175 -1.87 -1.02 2.23
N THR A 176 -1.06 -2.07 2.19
CA THR A 176 -0.38 -2.52 0.97
C THR A 176 -1.23 -3.54 0.18
N SER A 177 -2.54 -3.50 0.37
CA SER A 177 -3.52 -4.19 -0.48
C SER A 177 -3.59 -3.54 -1.87
N ASN A 178 -4.34 -4.15 -2.78
CA ASN A 178 -4.67 -3.59 -4.09
C ASN A 178 -6.14 -3.11 -4.19
N ARG A 179 -6.90 -3.19 -3.10
CA ARG A 179 -8.33 -2.87 -3.06
C ARG A 179 -8.71 -2.18 -1.75
N ASN A 180 -9.47 -1.09 -1.86
CA ASN A 180 -9.94 -0.25 -0.76
C ASN A 180 -11.42 0.16 -0.86
N PHE A 181 -12.24 -0.61 -1.59
CA PHE A 181 -13.68 -0.36 -1.61
C PHE A 181 -14.31 -0.50 -0.23
N GLU A 182 -15.45 0.14 -0.04
CA GLU A 182 -16.14 0.20 1.24
C GLU A 182 -16.40 -1.20 1.82
N GLY A 183 -16.02 -1.41 3.07
CA GLY A 183 -16.19 -2.70 3.73
C GLY A 183 -15.13 -3.75 3.40
N ARG A 184 -14.18 -3.48 2.48
CA ARG A 184 -13.19 -4.46 2.03
C ARG A 184 -12.37 -5.08 3.15
N GLN A 185 -11.86 -4.25 4.05
CA GLN A 185 -11.01 -4.67 5.17
C GLN A 185 -11.78 -4.67 6.51
N GLY A 186 -13.11 -4.54 6.47
CA GLY A 186 -13.96 -4.39 7.65
C GLY A 186 -15.06 -3.36 7.39
N ARG A 187 -16.28 -3.62 7.88
CA ARG A 187 -17.44 -2.73 7.69
C ARG A 187 -17.17 -1.39 8.36
N GLY A 188 -17.23 -0.31 7.57
CA GLY A 188 -16.97 1.06 8.05
C GLY A 188 -15.48 1.39 8.28
N GLY A 189 -14.56 0.50 7.90
CA GLY A 189 -13.13 0.77 7.96
C GLY A 189 -12.66 1.63 6.77
N ARG A 190 -11.74 2.55 7.02
CA ARG A 190 -11.28 3.56 6.05
C ARG A 190 -9.90 3.19 5.54
N THR A 191 -9.82 2.64 4.33
CA THR A 191 -8.59 2.07 3.80
C THR A 191 -7.93 2.98 2.77
N HIS A 192 -6.63 3.20 2.94
CA HIS A 192 -5.76 3.89 1.99
C HIS A 192 -4.72 2.92 1.43
N LEU A 193 -4.60 2.83 0.11
CA LEU A 193 -3.59 2.02 -0.56
C LEU A 193 -2.29 2.80 -0.66
N VAL A 194 -1.20 2.15 -0.24
CA VAL A 194 0.15 2.73 -0.25
C VAL A 194 1.21 1.65 -0.51
N SER A 195 2.44 2.07 -0.85
CA SER A 195 3.58 1.17 -1.00
C SER A 195 4.07 0.63 0.35
N PRO A 196 4.82 -0.51 0.38
CA PRO A 196 5.36 -1.08 1.61
C PRO A 196 6.24 -0.12 2.43
N MET A 197 7.08 0.67 1.76
CA MET A 197 7.94 1.63 2.46
C MET A 197 7.13 2.79 3.08
N MET A 198 6.14 3.32 2.35
CA MET A 198 5.21 4.34 2.86
C MET A 198 4.42 3.81 4.06
N ALA A 199 3.91 2.58 3.98
CA ALA A 199 3.20 1.94 5.09
C ALA A 199 4.09 1.83 6.34
N ALA A 200 5.34 1.37 6.17
CA ALA A 200 6.28 1.27 7.29
C ALA A 200 6.59 2.63 7.92
N ALA A 201 6.83 3.66 7.12
CA ALA A 201 7.05 5.02 7.62
C ALA A 201 5.82 5.56 8.35
N ALA A 202 4.64 5.38 7.76
CA ALA A 202 3.39 5.85 8.35
C ALA A 202 3.03 5.12 9.66
N ALA A 203 3.45 3.87 9.82
CA ALA A 203 3.31 3.16 11.09
C ALA A 203 4.15 3.80 12.21
N ILE A 204 5.32 4.33 11.87
CA ILE A 204 6.26 4.94 12.80
C ILE A 204 5.82 6.36 13.16
N THR A 205 5.39 7.16 12.18
CA THR A 205 5.02 8.56 12.38
C THR A 205 3.56 8.75 12.81
N GLY A 206 2.69 7.76 12.56
CA GLY A 206 1.25 7.86 12.85
C GLY A 206 0.41 8.52 11.75
N HIS A 207 1.04 8.96 10.65
CA HIS A 207 0.38 9.65 9.53
C HIS A 207 1.13 9.37 8.21
N PHE A 208 0.52 9.67 7.05
CA PHE A 208 1.24 9.50 5.77
C PHE A 208 2.49 10.37 5.71
N THR A 209 3.58 9.82 5.19
CA THR A 209 4.91 10.46 5.24
C THR A 209 5.64 10.28 3.92
N ASP A 210 6.13 11.36 3.31
CA ASP A 210 6.94 11.25 2.10
C ASP A 210 8.23 10.47 2.34
N ILE A 211 8.27 9.23 1.84
CA ILE A 211 9.38 8.32 2.04
C ILE A 211 10.70 8.81 1.43
N ARG A 212 10.65 9.74 0.48
CA ARG A 212 11.85 10.33 -0.12
C ARG A 212 12.66 11.15 0.89
N ASN A 213 12.00 11.61 1.95
CA ASN A 213 12.60 12.39 3.03
C ASN A 213 12.95 11.53 4.26
N TRP A 214 12.77 10.20 4.18
CA TRP A 214 13.02 9.30 5.30
C TRP A 214 14.51 9.19 5.62
N ARG A 215 14.85 9.22 6.91
CA ARG A 215 16.22 9.00 7.40
C ARG A 215 16.43 7.51 7.66
N PHE A 216 17.38 6.90 6.97
CA PHE A 216 17.71 5.48 7.15
C PHE A 216 18.82 5.31 8.20
N ASN A 217 18.66 4.30 9.08
CA ASN A 217 19.65 3.90 10.08
C ASN A 217 20.57 2.76 9.60
#